data_AF-A0A537TL87-F1
#
_entry.id   AF-A0A537TL87-F1
#
_cell.length_a   1.000
_cell.length_b   1.000
_cell.length_c   1.000
_cell.angle_alpha   90.00
_cell.angle_beta   90.00
_cell.angle_gamma   90.00
#
_symmetry.space_group_name_H-M   'P 1'
#
loop_
_entity.id
_entity.type
_entity.pdbx_description
1 polymer ?
#
loop_
_entity_poly.entity_id
_entity_poly.type
_entity_poly.pdbx_seq_one_letter_code
_entity_poly.pdbx_strand_id
1 'polypeptide(L)'
;VAGPVNLLIGLWMGASIPLSPALLVALVTGFFAYGLSLALYVLALRDLGAARTGAYFSTAPFLGAVLSVVALGENVTWGLFAAGALMGLGVWLHVRPPRREK
;
A
#
# COMPACT_ATOMS: atom_id res chain seq x y z
N VAL A 1 5.15 -14.32 12.25
CA VAL A 1 4.17 -15.19 12.95
C VAL A 1 2.86 -15.33 12.17
N ALA A 2 2.21 -14.26 11.71
CA ALA A 2 0.91 -14.34 11.03
C ALA A 2 0.85 -15.23 9.77
N GLY A 3 1.88 -15.18 8.89
CA GLY A 3 1.88 -15.93 7.62
C GLY A 3 1.74 -17.45 7.80
N PRO A 4 2.63 -18.13 8.55
CA PRO A 4 2.51 -19.56 8.84
C PRO A 4 1.20 -19.92 9.55
N VAL A 5 0.72 -19.07 10.46
CA VAL A 5 -0.53 -19.31 11.20
C VAL A 5 -1.73 -19.32 10.25
N ASN A 6 -1.86 -18.31 9.39
CA ASN A 6 -2.96 -18.25 8.41
C ASN A 6 -2.90 -19.41 7.41
N LEU A 7 -1.70 -19.80 6.97
CA LEU A 7 -1.52 -20.94 6.09
C LEU A 7 -1.99 -22.24 6.76
N LEU A 8 -1.60 -22.48 8.02
CA LEU A 8 -2.01 -23.66 8.77
C LEU A 8 -3.52 -23.69 9.02
N ILE A 9 -4.14 -22.56 9.36
CA ILE A 9 -5.61 -22.46 9.51
C ILE A 9 -6.31 -22.79 8.19
N GLY A 10 -5.84 -22.26 7.07
CA GLY A 10 -6.40 -22.55 5.75
C GLY A 10 -6.31 -24.03 5.39
N LEU A 11 -5.14 -24.64 5.60
CA LEU A 11 -4.94 -26.08 5.38
C LEU A 11 -5.83 -26.92 6.30
N TRP A 12 -6.00 -26.50 7.56
CA TRP A 12 -6.88 -27.17 8.52
C TRP A 12 -8.36 -27.08 8.12
N MET A 13 -8.77 -25.98 7.50
CA MET A 13 -10.11 -25.80 6.90
C MET A 13 -10.29 -26.53 5.55
N GLY A 14 -9.30 -27.28 5.09
CA GLY A 14 -9.37 -28.06 3.85
C GLY A 14 -8.92 -27.31 2.59
N ALA A 15 -8.30 -26.13 2.71
CA ALA A 15 -7.68 -25.48 1.57
C ALA A 15 -6.49 -26.32 1.05
N SER A 16 -6.31 -26.37 -0.27
CA SER A 16 -5.17 -27.00 -0.91
C SER A 16 -4.15 -25.95 -1.35
N ILE A 17 -2.89 -26.34 -1.49
CA ILE A 17 -1.84 -25.45 -2.00
C ILE A 17 -2.00 -25.36 -3.53
N PRO A 18 -2.32 -24.18 -4.10
CA PRO A 18 -2.46 -24.04 -5.53
C PRO A 18 -1.07 -24.03 -6.20
N LEU A 19 -0.65 -25.13 -6.82
CA LEU A 19 0.60 -25.23 -7.61
C LEU A 19 0.46 -24.56 -9.00
N SER A 20 -0.10 -23.36 -9.04
CA SER A 20 -0.24 -22.57 -10.27
C SER A 20 0.82 -21.45 -10.32
N PRO A 21 1.17 -20.94 -11.52
CA PRO A 21 2.04 -19.77 -11.65
C PRO A 21 1.54 -18.54 -10.86
N ALA A 22 0.23 -18.43 -10.65
CA ALA A 22 -0.37 -17.36 -9.85
C ALA A 22 0.10 -17.36 -8.39
N LEU A 23 0.46 -18.51 -7.82
CA LEU A 23 1.02 -18.58 -6.47
C LEU A 23 2.37 -17.85 -6.40
N LEU A 24 3.26 -18.09 -7.37
CA LEU A 24 4.55 -17.42 -7.43
C LEU A 24 4.37 -15.91 -7.62
N VAL A 25 3.47 -15.50 -8.52
CA VAL A 25 3.14 -14.08 -8.73
C VAL A 25 2.64 -13.44 -7.44
N ALA A 26 1.74 -14.10 -6.69
CA ALA A 26 1.23 -13.60 -5.42
C ALA A 26 2.34 -13.49 -4.35
N LEU A 27 3.23 -14.49 -4.25
CA LEU A 27 4.35 -14.47 -3.30
C LEU A 27 5.34 -13.35 -3.62
N VAL A 28 5.71 -13.18 -4.89
CA VAL A 28 6.60 -12.10 -5.34
C VAL A 28 5.95 -10.74 -5.11
N THR A 29 4.67 -10.60 -5.46
CA THR A 29 3.91 -9.36 -5.23
C THR A 29 3.86 -9.02 -3.75
N GLY A 30 3.55 -10.00 -2.88
CA GLY A 30 3.54 -9.81 -1.42
C GLY A 30 4.92 -9.48 -0.86
N PHE A 31 5.98 -10.11 -1.37
CA PHE A 31 7.36 -9.81 -1.00
C PHE A 31 7.71 -8.34 -1.28
N PHE A 32 7.39 -7.81 -2.46
CA PHE A 32 7.66 -6.41 -2.79
C PHE A 32 6.71 -5.44 -2.07
N ALA A 33 5.41 -5.70 -2.11
CA ALA A 33 4.38 -4.80 -1.61
C ALA A 33 4.36 -4.68 -0.07
N TYR A 34 4.56 -5.79 0.64
CA TYR A 34 4.59 -5.81 2.10
C TYR A 34 5.99 -5.99 2.66
N GLY A 35 6.77 -6.98 2.17
CA GLY A 35 8.07 -7.32 2.77
C GLY A 35 9.12 -6.20 2.61
N LEU A 36 9.60 -6.04 1.38
CA LEU A 36 10.65 -5.09 1.04
C LEU A 36 10.20 -3.65 1.28
N SER A 37 8.96 -3.30 0.87
CA SER A 37 8.38 -1.97 1.12
C SER A 37 8.41 -1.58 2.60
N LEU A 38 7.94 -2.45 3.51
CA LEU A 38 7.96 -2.14 4.95
C LEU A 38 9.38 -2.08 5.51
N ALA A 39 10.28 -2.95 5.07
CA ALA A 39 11.68 -2.89 5.50
C ALA A 39 12.33 -1.54 5.13
N LEU A 40 12.11 -1.08 3.89
CA LEU A 40 12.58 0.21 3.41
C LEU A 40 11.88 1.37 4.13
N TYR A 41 10.58 1.27 4.41
CA TYR A 41 9.85 2.27 5.17
C TYR A 41 10.41 2.41 6.59
N VAL A 42 10.67 1.31 7.28
CA VAL A 42 11.27 1.31 8.63
C VAL A 42 12.69 1.88 8.60
N LEU A 43 13.48 1.54 7.58
CA LEU A 43 14.80 2.15 7.40
C LEU A 43 14.70 3.66 7.19
N ALA A 44 13.80 4.11 6.30
CA ALA A 44 13.54 5.52 6.05
C ALA A 44 13.06 6.25 7.32
N LEU A 45 12.25 5.61 8.17
CA LEU A 45 11.86 6.19 9.46
C LEU A 45 13.07 6.47 10.36
N ARG A 46 14.10 5.61 10.31
CA ARG A 46 15.32 5.77 11.10
C ARG A 46 16.21 6.90 10.57
N ASP A 47 16.34 7.02 9.25
CA ASP A 47 17.30 7.97 8.65
C ASP A 47 16.69 9.36 8.36
N LEU A 48 15.41 9.43 7.99
CA LEU A 48 14.73 10.67 7.56
C LEU A 48 13.77 11.23 8.62
N GLY A 49 13.40 10.42 9.61
CA GLY A 49 12.41 10.74 10.62
C GLY A 49 10.96 10.59 10.14
N ALA A 50 10.04 10.48 11.10
CA ALA A 50 8.64 10.11 10.84
C ALA A 50 7.89 11.07 9.89
N ALA A 51 8.05 12.38 10.07
CA ALA A 51 7.32 13.37 9.27
C ALA A 51 7.68 13.32 7.78
N ARG A 52 8.97 13.20 7.43
CA ARG A 52 9.42 13.15 6.03
C ARG A 52 9.08 11.83 5.37
N THR A 53 9.35 10.72 6.06
CA THR A 53 9.05 9.38 5.54
C THR A 53 7.56 9.18 5.33
N GLY A 54 6.72 9.64 6.26
CA GLY A 54 5.26 9.62 6.10
C GLY A 54 4.79 10.45 4.90
N ALA A 55 5.35 11.65 4.70
CA ALA A 55 5.03 12.49 3.55
C ALA A 55 5.38 11.80 2.21
N TYR A 56 6.56 11.17 2.11
CA TYR A 56 6.95 10.43 0.91
C TYR A 56 6.09 9.19 0.69
N PHE A 57 5.82 8.40 1.73
CA PHE A 57 5.01 7.18 1.61
C PHE A 57 3.55 7.49 1.23
N SER A 58 3.03 8.65 1.64
CA SER A 58 1.69 9.14 1.28
C SER A 58 1.52 9.43 -0.23
N THR A 59 2.61 9.44 -1.02
CA THR A 59 2.53 9.54 -2.48
C THR A 59 2.13 8.23 -3.17
N ALA A 60 2.24 7.09 -2.47
CA ALA A 60 2.00 5.77 -3.03
C ALA A 60 0.62 5.60 -3.70
N PRO A 61 -0.51 6.10 -3.16
CA PRO A 61 -1.81 5.99 -3.81
C PRO A 61 -1.89 6.70 -5.16
N PHE A 62 -1.20 7.84 -5.30
CA PHE A 62 -1.15 8.60 -6.55
C PHE A 62 -0.30 7.89 -7.61
N LEU A 63 0.86 7.35 -7.19
CA LEU A 63 1.68 6.50 -8.07
C LEU A 63 0.90 5.27 -8.53
N GLY A 64 0.16 4.62 -7.61
CA GLY A 64 -0.68 3.48 -7.94
C GLY A 64 -1.76 3.81 -8.97
N ALA A 65 -2.42 4.97 -8.84
CA ALA A 65 -3.39 5.45 -9.82
C ALA A 65 -2.76 5.70 -11.20
N VAL A 66 -1.61 6.36 -11.26
CA VAL A 66 -0.89 6.61 -12.52
C VAL A 66 -0.44 5.30 -13.17
N LEU A 67 0.15 4.40 -12.39
CA LEU A 67 0.59 3.09 -12.88
C LEU A 67 -0.57 2.23 -13.36
N SER A 68 -1.75 2.31 -12.74
CA SER A 68 -2.93 1.56 -13.19
C SER A 68 -3.37 2.01 -14.58
N VAL A 69 -3.37 3.32 -14.85
CA VAL A 69 -3.70 3.85 -16.18
C VAL A 69 -2.60 3.50 -17.20
N VAL A 70 -1.33 3.77 -16.87
CA VAL A 70 -0.22 3.65 -17.83
C VAL A 70 0.21 2.21 -18.08
N ALA A 71 0.31 1.39 -17.03
CA ALA A 71 0.83 0.03 -17.13
C ALA A 71 -0.28 -1.02 -17.32
N LEU A 72 -1.47 -0.81 -16.76
CA LEU A 72 -2.60 -1.75 -16.88
C LEU A 72 -3.64 -1.32 -17.93
N GLY A 73 -3.52 -0.09 -18.48
CA GLY A 73 -4.45 0.42 -19.48
C GLY A 73 -5.84 0.74 -18.93
N GLU A 74 -5.96 1.00 -17.63
CA GLU A 74 -7.25 1.38 -17.05
C GLU A 74 -7.75 2.71 -17.63
N ASN A 75 -9.06 2.75 -17.92
CA ASN A 75 -9.70 3.97 -18.39
C ASN A 75 -9.71 5.05 -17.30
N VAL A 76 -9.41 6.29 -17.68
CA VAL A 76 -9.56 7.44 -16.80
C VAL A 76 -11.05 7.70 -16.60
N THR A 77 -11.56 7.28 -15.44
CA THR A 77 -12.98 7.44 -15.08
C THR A 77 -13.18 8.62 -14.14
N TRP A 78 -14.41 9.12 -14.06
CA TRP A 78 -14.81 10.07 -13.03
C TRP A 78 -14.59 9.53 -11.61
N GLY A 79 -14.67 8.21 -11.42
CA GLY A 79 -14.36 7.55 -10.15
C GLY A 79 -12.90 7.70 -9.75
N LEU A 80 -11.96 7.54 -10.69
CA LEU A 80 -10.54 7.77 -10.45
C LEU A 80 -10.26 9.22 -10.06
N PHE A 81 -10.96 10.16 -10.70
CA PHE A 81 -10.85 11.58 -10.38
C PHE A 81 -11.39 11.89 -8.97
N ALA A 82 -12.57 11.35 -8.63
CA ALA A 82 -13.16 11.50 -7.30
C ALA A 82 -12.27 10.88 -6.20
N ALA A 83 -11.70 9.71 -6.45
CA ALA A 83 -10.76 9.06 -5.55
C ALA A 83 -9.49 9.91 -5.36
N GLY A 84 -8.89 10.41 -6.44
CA GLY A 84 -7.75 11.32 -6.38
C GLY A 84 -8.04 12.61 -5.61
N ALA A 85 -9.23 13.19 -5.81
CA ALA A 85 -9.68 14.37 -5.07
C ALA A 85 -9.84 14.08 -3.57
N LEU A 86 -10.47 12.96 -3.20
CA LEU A 86 -10.63 12.52 -1.80
C LEU A 86 -9.28 12.26 -1.13
N MET A 87 -8.35 11.61 -1.83
CA MET A 87 -6.99 11.38 -1.33
C MET A 87 -6.25 12.70 -1.09
N GLY A 88 -6.33 13.65 -2.03
CA GLY A 88 -5.77 15.00 -1.88
C GLY A 88 -6.39 15.75 -0.70
N LEU A 89 -7.71 15.63 -0.51
CA LEU A 89 -8.43 16.18 0.64
C LEU A 89 -7.95 15.58 1.96
N GLY A 90 -7.75 14.26 2.01
CA GLY A 90 -7.22 13.56 3.18
C GLY A 90 -5.82 14.05 3.56
N VAL A 91 -4.92 14.21 2.58
CA VAL A 91 -3.59 14.79 2.79
C VAL A 91 -3.70 16.23 3.30
N TRP A 92 -4.55 17.04 2.69
CA TRP A 92 -4.75 18.43 3.12
C TRP A 92 -5.23 18.53 4.57
N LEU A 93 -6.19 17.68 4.98
CA LEU A 93 -6.66 17.61 6.36
C LEU A 93 -5.55 17.17 7.33
N HIS A 94 -4.72 16.20 6.93
CA HIS A 94 -3.63 15.68 7.76
C HIS A 94 -2.52 16.70 8.03
N VAL A 95 -2.25 17.59 7.07
CA VAL A 95 -1.17 18.60 7.17
C VAL A 95 -1.63 19.88 7.87
N ARG A 96 -2.92 20.04 8.22
CA ARG A 96 -3.40 21.26 8.89
C ARG A 96 -2.80 21.37 10.30
N PRO A 97 -2.22 22.53 10.67
CA PRO A 97 -1.62 22.72 11.99
C PRO A 97 -2.67 22.58 13.09
N PRO A 98 -2.31 22.05 14.28
CA PRO A 98 -3.23 21.95 15.40
C PRO A 98 -3.74 23.35 15.75
N ARG A 99 -5.06 23.47 15.89
CA ARG A 99 -5.70 24.70 16.34
C ARG A 99 -5.16 24.98 17.74
N ARG A 100 -4.31 26.01 17.88
CA ARG A 100 -3.95 26.51 19.22
C ARG A 100 -5.24 27.06 19.83
N GLU A 101 -5.83 26.30 20.74
CA GLU A 101 -6.76 26.87 21.72
C GLU A 101 -5.98 27.93 22.50
N LYS A 102 -6.55 29.13 22.54
CA LYS A 102 -6.08 30.23 23.38
C LYS A 102 -6.57 30.01 24.79
#